data_AF-A0A848XLR9-F1
#
_entry.id   AF-A0A848XLR9-F1
#
_cell.length_a   1.000
_cell.length_b   1.000
_cell.length_c   1.000
_cell.angle_alpha   90.00
_cell.angle_beta   90.00
_cell.angle_gamma   90.00
#
_symmetry.space_group_name_H-M   'P 1'
#
loop_
_entity.id
_entity.type
_entity.pdbx_description
1 polymer ?
#
loop_
_entity_poly.entity_id
_entity_poly.type
_entity_poly.pdbx_seq_one_letter_code
_entity_poly.pdbx_strand_id
1 'polypeptide(L)'
;SDCGRSLLRWGLTTALITVAFGLAYARVDLDFGDYPTPISPLYFSVVTLTTLGYGDVTPMSVPAQLLTMLQVIVGYVMLGGLITILSGKMARRAE
;
A
#
# COMPACT_ATOMS: atom_id res chain seq x y z
N SER A 1 -4.51 -27.97 2.13
CA SER A 1 -4.10 -26.82 2.96
C SER A 1 -2.97 -26.12 2.22
N ASP A 2 -3.29 -25.07 1.46
CA ASP A 2 -2.37 -24.38 0.54
C ASP A 2 -1.30 -23.62 1.32
N CYS A 3 -0.33 -24.35 1.88
CA CYS A 3 0.75 -23.85 2.75
C CYS A 3 1.85 -23.10 1.95
N GLY A 4 1.40 -22.21 1.07
CA GLY A 4 2.19 -21.48 0.11
C GLY A 4 1.27 -20.60 -0.72
N ARG A 5 0.48 -19.74 -0.07
CA ARG A 5 -0.43 -18.79 -0.73
C ARG A 5 0.35 -18.11 -1.86
N SER A 6 -0.04 -18.41 -3.10
CA SER A 6 0.63 -17.96 -4.31
C SER A 6 1.04 -16.49 -4.19
N LEU A 7 2.34 -16.22 -4.38
CA LEU A 7 2.89 -14.86 -4.37
C LEU A 7 2.08 -13.92 -5.27
N LEU A 8 1.57 -14.45 -6.38
CA LEU A 8 0.68 -13.73 -7.29
C LEU A 8 -0.63 -13.33 -6.61
N ARG A 9 -1.30 -14.26 -5.88
CA ARG A 9 -2.55 -13.94 -5.17
C ARG A 9 -2.32 -12.88 -4.09
N TRP A 10 -1.19 -12.95 -3.38
CA TRP A 10 -0.84 -11.93 -2.38
C TRP A 10 -0.55 -10.58 -3.03
N GLY A 11 0.27 -10.56 -4.09
CA GLY A 11 0.56 -9.35 -4.85
C GLY A 11 -0.70 -8.70 -5.45
N LEU A 12 -1.62 -9.50 -5.99
CA LEU A 12 -2.92 -9.02 -6.47
C LEU A 12 -3.76 -8.42 -5.34
N THR A 13 -3.82 -9.07 -4.17
CA THR A 13 -4.56 -8.49 -3.03
C THR A 13 -3.94 -7.19 -2.55
N THR A 14 -2.61 -7.08 -2.49
CA THR A 14 -1.92 -5.84 -2.14
C THR A 14 -2.22 -4.76 -3.17
N ALA A 15 -2.14 -5.06 -4.47
CA ALA A 15 -2.46 -4.10 -5.54
C ALA A 15 -3.91 -3.61 -5.48
N LEU A 16 -4.87 -4.53 -5.24
CA LEU A 16 -6.28 -4.17 -5.09
C LEU A 16 -6.51 -3.26 -3.87
N ILE A 17 -5.85 -3.54 -2.75
CA ILE A 17 -5.90 -2.68 -1.56
C ILE A 17 -5.31 -1.30 -1.87
N THR A 18 -4.16 -1.23 -2.55
CA THR A 18 -3.56 0.05 -2.96
C THR A 18 -4.49 0.87 -3.84
N VAL A 19 -5.14 0.24 -4.82
CA VAL A 19 -6.11 0.92 -5.69
C VAL A 19 -7.33 1.37 -4.89
N ALA A 20 -7.85 0.55 -3.97
CA ALA A 20 -8.96 0.93 -3.11
C ALA A 20 -8.64 2.15 -2.23
N PHE A 21 -7.46 2.19 -1.61
CA PHE A 21 -7.00 3.37 -0.87
C PHE A 21 -6.78 4.57 -1.79
N GLY A 22 -6.22 4.40 -2.99
CA GLY A 22 -6.07 5.47 -3.98
C GLY A 22 -7.41 6.10 -4.37
N LEU A 23 -8.44 5.27 -4.57
CA LEU A 23 -9.81 5.74 -4.81
C LEU A 23 -10.41 6.44 -3.59
N ALA A 24 -10.11 5.99 -2.37
CA ALA A 24 -10.54 6.67 -1.15
C ALA A 24 -9.84 8.03 -0.98
N TYR A 25 -8.56 8.13 -1.31
CA TYR A 25 -7.81 9.39 -1.31
C TYR A 25 -8.35 10.41 -2.30
N ALA A 26 -8.88 9.96 -3.44
CA ALA A 26 -9.54 10.84 -4.38
C ALA A 26 -10.83 11.49 -3.84
N ARG A 27 -11.30 11.10 -2.64
CA ARG A 27 -12.51 11.63 -1.98
C ARG A 27 -12.22 12.46 -0.74
N VAL A 28 -10.96 12.65 -0.38
CA VAL A 28 -10.54 13.46 0.77
C VAL A 28 -9.60 14.57 0.33
N ASP A 29 -9.47 15.60 1.17
CA ASP A 29 -8.60 16.74 0.87
C ASP A 29 -7.13 16.36 1.07
N LEU A 30 -6.44 16.18 -0.05
CA LEU A 30 -4.99 16.05 -0.15
C LEU A 30 -4.42 17.30 -0.82
N ASP A 31 -3.26 17.75 -0.34
CA ASP A 31 -2.42 18.69 -1.07
C ASP A 31 -1.54 17.90 -2.04
N PHE A 32 -1.70 18.15 -3.34
CA PHE A 32 -0.96 17.51 -4.42
C PHE A 32 0.24 18.34 -4.90
N GLY A 33 0.50 19.49 -4.28
CA GLY A 33 1.54 20.43 -4.69
C GLY A 33 1.22 21.14 -6.02
N ASP A 34 2.28 21.63 -6.68
CA ASP A 34 2.17 22.52 -7.84
C ASP A 34 1.70 21.84 -9.14
N TYR A 35 1.85 20.50 -9.23
CA TYR A 35 1.58 19.74 -10.45
C TYR A 35 0.65 18.54 -10.20
N PRO A 36 -0.63 18.76 -9.86
CA PRO A 36 -1.58 17.67 -9.64
C PRO A 36 -1.85 16.92 -10.95
N THR A 37 -1.85 15.59 -10.87
CA THR A 37 -2.22 14.71 -11.97
C THR A 37 -3.38 13.81 -11.58
N PRO A 38 -4.15 13.26 -12.54
CA PRO A 38 -5.24 12.32 -12.22
C PRO A 38 -4.78 11.06 -11.47
N ILE A 39 -3.50 10.74 -11.54
CA ILE A 39 -2.89 9.59 -10.87
C ILE A 39 -2.29 9.94 -9.50
N SER A 40 -2.23 11.22 -9.11
CA SER A 40 -1.62 11.66 -7.84
C SER A 40 -2.20 10.98 -6.59
N PRO A 41 -3.53 10.71 -6.48
CA PRO A 41 -4.08 9.96 -5.34
C PRO A 41 -3.60 8.50 -5.29
N LEU A 42 -3.46 7.86 -6.46
CA LEU A 42 -2.94 6.48 -6.56
C LEU A 42 -1.44 6.45 -6.25
N TYR A 43 -0.70 7.43 -6.73
CA TYR A 43 0.71 7.62 -6.42
C TYR A 43 0.93 7.78 -4.91
N PHE A 44 0.17 8.65 -4.24
CA PHE A 44 0.23 8.81 -2.79
C PHE A 44 -0.07 7.49 -2.06
N SER A 45 -1.09 6.75 -2.51
CA SER A 45 -1.40 5.43 -1.97
C SER A 45 -0.25 4.43 -2.11
N VAL A 46 0.42 4.38 -3.28
CA VAL A 46 1.57 3.50 -3.50
C VAL A 46 2.72 3.89 -2.59
N VAL A 47 3.08 5.18 -2.58
CA VAL A 47 4.20 5.74 -1.79
C VAL A 47 4.00 5.48 -0.29
N THR A 48 2.77 5.65 0.21
CA THR A 48 2.41 5.36 1.60
C THR A 48 2.46 3.86 1.90
N LEU A 49 1.92 3.00 1.01
CA LEU A 49 1.97 1.55 1.19
C LEU A 49 3.42 1.04 1.24
N THR A 50 4.28 1.55 0.36
CA THR A 50 5.71 1.18 0.31
C THR A 50 6.53 1.89 1.39
N THR A 51 5.91 2.69 2.25
CA THR A 51 6.56 3.47 3.32
C THR A 51 7.67 4.40 2.80
N LEU A 52 7.57 4.86 1.55
CA LEU A 52 8.56 5.76 0.94
C LEU A 52 8.39 7.18 1.45
N GLY A 53 7.15 7.69 1.46
CA GLY A 53 6.80 8.99 2.04
C GLY A 53 7.59 10.18 1.51
N TYR A 54 7.61 10.40 0.19
CA TYR A 54 8.36 11.50 -0.43
C TYR A 54 8.01 12.90 0.09
N GLY A 55 6.77 13.10 0.59
CA GLY A 55 6.32 14.36 1.18
C GLY A 55 5.89 15.42 0.17
N ASP A 56 5.79 15.05 -1.10
CA ASP A 56 5.26 15.86 -2.20
C ASP A 56 3.74 15.94 -2.22
N VAL A 57 3.07 14.90 -1.70
CA VAL A 57 1.62 14.88 -1.47
C VAL A 57 1.36 14.69 0.02
N THR A 58 0.51 15.53 0.62
CA THR A 58 0.25 15.50 2.07
C THR A 58 -1.24 15.59 2.44
N PRO A 59 -1.68 14.91 3.52
CA PRO A 59 -3.06 14.95 3.96
C PRO A 59 -3.38 16.23 4.75
N MET A 60 -4.27 17.06 4.22
CA MET A 60 -4.62 18.36 4.81
C MET A 60 -5.84 18.32 5.74
N SER A 61 -6.62 17.24 5.69
CA SER A 61 -7.83 17.07 6.50
C SER A 61 -7.67 15.94 7.52
N VAL A 62 -8.37 16.05 8.66
CA VAL A 62 -8.46 14.99 9.68
C VAL A 62 -8.87 13.63 9.08
N PRO A 63 -9.90 13.52 8.23
CA PRO A 63 -10.23 12.25 7.58
C PRO A 63 -9.11 11.72 6.68
N ALA A 64 -8.37 12.57 5.95
CA ALA A 64 -7.23 12.13 5.14
C ALA A 64 -6.08 11.60 6.01
N GLN A 65 -5.81 12.25 7.16
CA GLN A 65 -4.80 11.80 8.11
C GLN A 65 -5.17 10.44 8.72
N LEU A 66 -6.43 10.26 9.16
CA LEU A 66 -6.91 8.97 9.67
C LEU A 66 -6.82 7.86 8.62
N LEU A 67 -7.18 8.16 7.36
CA LEU A 67 -7.07 7.22 6.25
C LEU A 67 -5.61 6.82 5.99
N THR A 68 -4.69 7.77 6.08
CA THR A 68 -3.24 7.56 5.94
C THR A 68 -2.70 6.67 7.06
N MET A 69 -3.07 6.95 8.31
CA MET A 69 -2.71 6.11 9.46
C MET A 69 -3.21 4.67 9.30
N LEU A 70 -4.47 4.49 8.85
CA LEU A 70 -5.03 3.18 8.59
C LEU A 70 -4.26 2.45 7.48
N GLN A 71 -3.91 3.15 6.40
CA GLN A 71 -3.17 2.54 5.29
C GLN A 71 -1.78 2.06 5.73
N VAL A 72 -1.08 2.83 6.57
CA VAL A 72 0.24 2.43 7.09
C VAL A 72 0.13 1.13 7.90
N ILE A 73 -0.88 0.99 8.76
CA ILE A 73 -1.13 -0.25 9.52
C ILE A 73 -1.36 -1.43 8.57
N VAL A 74 -2.19 -1.25 7.54
CA VAL A 74 -2.44 -2.28 6.53
C VAL A 74 -1.16 -2.63 5.76
N GLY A 75 -0.34 -1.62 5.42
CA GLY A 75 0.94 -1.80 4.75
C GLY A 75 1.91 -2.69 5.51
N TYR A 76 2.03 -2.50 6.84
CA TYR A 76 2.87 -3.36 7.67
C TYR A 76 2.39 -4.82 7.70
N VAL A 77 1.08 -5.06 7.77
CA VAL A 77 0.52 -6.42 7.68
C VAL A 77 0.83 -7.06 6.32
N MET A 78 0.71 -6.28 5.23
CA MET A 78 1.02 -6.75 3.88
C MET A 78 2.51 -7.09 3.70
N LEU A 79 3.40 -6.26 4.25
CA LEU A 79 4.84 -6.47 4.25
C LEU A 79 5.22 -7.72 5.06
N GLY A 80 4.65 -7.90 6.25
CA GLY A 80 4.86 -9.10 7.06
C GLY A 80 4.47 -10.38 6.32
N GLY A 81 3.29 -10.38 5.67
CA GLY A 81 2.85 -11.52 4.86
C GLY A 81 3.75 -11.79 3.65
N LEU A 82 4.28 -10.74 3.00
CA LEU A 82 5.24 -10.89 1.90
C LEU A 82 6.52 -11.58 2.39
N ILE A 83 7.07 -11.14 3.53
CA ILE A 83 8.26 -11.74 4.14
C ILE A 83 8.02 -13.22 4.45
N THR A 84 6.88 -13.57 5.05
CA THR A 84 6.54 -14.98 5.35
C THR A 84 6.51 -15.85 4.09
N ILE A 85 5.91 -15.36 3.00
CA ILE A 85 5.84 -16.10 1.72
C ILE A 85 7.23 -16.29 1.12
N LEU A 86 8.07 -15.25 1.14
CA LEU A 86 9.43 -15.29 0.60
C LEU A 86 10.31 -16.24 1.42
N SER A 87 10.28 -16.15 2.75
CA SER A 87 11.01 -17.06 3.65
C SER A 87 10.61 -18.51 3.44
N GLY A 88 9.30 -18.80 3.32
CA GLY A 88 8.82 -20.16 3.03
C GLY A 88 9.24 -20.69 1.65
N LYS A 89 9.37 -19.81 0.64
CA LYS A 89 9.90 -20.20 -0.69
C LYS A 89 11.40 -20.48 -0.66
N MET A 90 12.17 -19.69 0.09
CA MET A 90 13.62 -19.91 0.22
C MET A 90 13.93 -21.19 0.99
N ALA A 91 13.21 -21.46 2.08
CA ALA A 91 13.38 -22.69 2.86
C ALA A 91 13.19 -23.95 1.99
N ARG A 92 12.14 -24.00 1.17
CA ARG A 92 11.86 -25.11 0.24
C ARG A 92 12.85 -25.25 -0.93
N ARG A 93 13.67 -24.24 -1.21
CA ARG A 93 14.72 -24.33 -2.24
C ARG A 93 16.06 -24.79 -1.68
N ALA A 94 16.23 -24.72 -0.36
CA ALA A 94 17.43 -25.15 0.33
C ALA A 94 17.39 -26.65 0.69
N GLU A 95 16.18 -27.21 0.78
CA GLU A 95 15.91 -28.66 0.76
C GLU A 95 15.96 -29.21 -0.67
#